data_AF-A0AAD6SKM1-F1
#
_entry.id   AF-A0AAD6SKM1-F1
#
_cell.length_a   1.000
_cell.length_b   1.000
_cell.length_c   1.000
_cell.angle_alpha   90.00
_cell.angle_beta   90.00
_cell.angle_gamma   90.00
#
_symmetry.space_group_name_H-M   'P 1'
#
loop_
_entity.id
_entity.type
_entity.pdbx_description
1 polymer ?
#
loop_
_entity_poly.entity_id
_entity_poly.type
_entity_poly.pdbx_seq_one_letter_code
_entity_poly.pdbx_strand_id
1 'polypeptide(L)'
;MPLRTFTIEAPTCACCASDPAESPYNLRPGVKYITSWPGSGFSESSMDTMNLLYLSLLSQRVPVLPFFTPTHVKHASTIDFGEVFDIPRLSQAIGHPVLEWWQVKDRDSKVVDPMGCWSIWQAVSSQNKEPHFTSGPQRMHLDISYTVAPTWIKLLPGDEPHARFTSLMALTFPEMRKKSLRTPAKSPILEQQLPPDDQMVCFDNMYWMANTEAHEFFHDYSTAWRFIGANLHFAPRVEELAHQYLREAFTLGPSDPIPPYITIHVRHNDFKNWCRVPIEECFAPLSAFKRRVDEVQAELLDAKGLTVSRVVVTSDEKNSSWWDETAAYGWHHLNHTLTGETYGNWYPLLIDAAIQSAGMGLVGTELSTVSLLAKLRVKAWQGGATRMVKWGKLGADDH
;
A
#
# COMPACT_ATOMS: atom_id res chain seq x y z
N MET A 1 -6.54 -14.28 36.39
CA MET A 1 -7.66 -14.70 35.52
C MET A 1 -7.05 -15.44 34.33
N PRO A 2 -7.52 -16.64 33.98
CA PRO A 2 -6.89 -17.43 32.92
C PRO A 2 -7.19 -16.80 31.55
N LEU A 3 -6.15 -16.74 30.71
CA LEU A 3 -6.21 -16.32 29.31
C LEU A 3 -7.18 -17.24 28.56
N ARG A 4 -8.30 -16.68 28.10
CA ARG A 4 -9.17 -17.34 27.13
C ARG A 4 -8.44 -17.37 25.80
N THR A 5 -8.06 -18.57 25.37
CA THR A 5 -7.72 -18.86 23.98
C THR A 5 -8.95 -18.60 23.12
N PHE A 6 -8.91 -17.53 22.33
CA PHE A 6 -9.85 -17.34 21.24
C PHE A 6 -9.40 -18.23 20.08
N THR A 7 -10.03 -19.40 19.93
CA THR A 7 -10.04 -20.11 18.66
C THR A 7 -10.90 -19.32 17.69
N ILE A 8 -10.26 -18.61 16.77
CA ILE A 8 -10.93 -18.07 15.59
C ILE A 8 -11.24 -19.29 14.71
N GLU A 9 -12.50 -19.72 14.67
CA GLU A 9 -12.96 -20.64 13.63
C GLU A 9 -12.72 -19.96 12.28
N ALA A 10 -11.94 -20.61 11.40
CA ALA A 10 -11.70 -20.10 10.05
C ALA A 10 -13.06 -19.98 9.34
N PRO A 11 -13.44 -18.77 8.85
CA PRO A 11 -14.68 -18.63 8.12
C PRO A 11 -14.62 -19.53 6.89
N THR A 12 -15.67 -20.31 6.68
CA THR A 12 -15.88 -21.11 5.47
C THR A 12 -15.79 -20.17 4.26
N CYS A 13 -14.69 -20.25 3.51
CA CYS A 13 -14.47 -19.44 2.32
C CYS A 13 -15.49 -19.84 1.24
N ALA A 14 -16.57 -19.06 1.08
CA ALA A 14 -17.60 -19.32 0.07
C ALA A 14 -17.09 -19.32 -1.39
N CYS A 15 -15.86 -18.81 -1.59
CA CYS A 15 -15.18 -18.75 -2.88
C CYS A 15 -14.04 -19.77 -3.01
N CYS A 16 -13.84 -20.66 -2.04
CA CYS A 16 -12.83 -21.72 -2.10
C CYS A 16 -13.52 -23.06 -2.41
N ALA A 17 -12.81 -23.99 -3.05
CA ALA A 17 -13.37 -25.32 -3.25
C ALA A 17 -13.49 -26.05 -1.90
N SER A 18 -14.58 -26.81 -1.75
CA SER A 18 -14.80 -27.67 -0.59
C SER A 18 -14.00 -28.97 -0.64
N ASP A 19 -13.36 -29.26 -1.79
CA ASP A 19 -12.56 -30.46 -2.05
C ASP A 19 -11.35 -30.10 -2.93
N PRO A 20 -10.10 -30.40 -2.53
CA PRO A 20 -8.87 -29.96 -3.23
C PRO A 20 -8.51 -30.76 -4.50
N ALA A 21 -9.46 -31.40 -5.17
CA ALA A 21 -9.14 -32.52 -6.07
C ALA A 21 -8.76 -32.18 -7.53
N GLU A 22 -8.90 -30.95 -8.03
CA GLU A 22 -8.68 -30.69 -9.48
C GLU A 22 -7.87 -29.43 -9.85
N SER A 23 -7.46 -28.60 -8.89
CA SER A 23 -6.59 -27.45 -9.14
C SER A 23 -5.48 -27.38 -8.09
N PRO A 24 -4.23 -27.07 -8.45
CA PRO A 24 -3.15 -26.85 -7.45
C PRO A 24 -3.50 -25.73 -6.46
N TYR A 25 -4.44 -24.87 -6.85
CA TYR A 25 -5.03 -23.83 -6.04
C TYR A 25 -6.42 -24.31 -5.59
N ASN A 26 -6.80 -24.11 -4.32
CA ASN A 26 -8.11 -24.50 -3.79
C ASN A 26 -9.25 -23.60 -4.30
N LEU A 27 -9.32 -23.39 -5.63
CA LEU A 27 -10.19 -22.47 -6.32
C LEU A 27 -11.51 -23.12 -6.66
N ARG A 28 -12.59 -22.38 -6.45
CA ARG A 28 -13.94 -22.83 -6.78
C ARG A 28 -14.11 -22.92 -8.31
N PRO A 29 -14.59 -24.06 -8.84
CA PRO A 29 -14.95 -24.17 -10.25
C PRO A 29 -15.98 -23.11 -10.66
N GLY A 30 -15.82 -22.55 -11.86
CA GLY A 30 -16.72 -21.52 -12.42
C GLY A 30 -16.50 -20.10 -11.88
N VAL A 31 -15.63 -19.92 -10.88
CA VAL A 31 -15.22 -18.59 -10.39
C VAL A 31 -13.92 -18.18 -11.07
N LYS A 32 -13.82 -16.88 -11.38
CA LYS A 32 -12.63 -16.26 -11.96
C LYS A 32 -11.95 -15.39 -10.93
N TYR A 33 -10.63 -15.45 -10.88
CA TYR A 33 -9.77 -14.81 -9.90
C TYR A 33 -8.74 -13.92 -10.59
N ILE A 34 -8.16 -13.00 -9.81
CA ILE A 34 -7.07 -12.13 -10.23
C ILE A 34 -6.10 -11.87 -9.08
N THR A 35 -4.80 -11.81 -9.37
CA THR A 35 -3.73 -11.52 -8.40
C THR A 35 -2.65 -10.64 -9.04
N SER A 36 -1.87 -9.96 -8.20
CA SER A 36 -0.62 -9.28 -8.58
C SER A 36 0.47 -9.56 -7.57
N TRP A 37 1.70 -9.12 -7.84
CA TRP A 37 2.84 -9.28 -6.92
C TRP A 37 3.51 -7.95 -6.57
N PRO A 38 3.03 -7.25 -5.53
CA PRO A 38 3.71 -6.08 -5.01
C PRO A 38 5.16 -6.40 -4.62
N GLY A 39 6.08 -5.52 -5.00
CA GLY A 39 7.53 -5.72 -4.78
C GLY A 39 8.26 -4.48 -4.28
N SER A 40 7.54 -3.46 -3.81
CA SER A 40 8.13 -2.17 -3.45
C SER A 40 7.85 -1.81 -2.00
N GLY A 41 7.98 -0.54 -1.60
CA GLY A 41 7.71 -0.10 -0.22
C GLY A 41 6.26 -0.35 0.23
N PHE A 42 5.97 -0.19 1.52
CA PHE A 42 4.63 -0.45 2.08
C PHE A 42 3.51 0.36 1.39
N SER A 43 3.70 1.67 1.22
CA SER A 43 2.74 2.56 0.57
C SER A 43 2.53 2.20 -0.90
N GLU A 44 3.61 1.93 -1.62
CA GLU A 44 3.57 1.54 -3.03
C GLU A 44 2.89 0.17 -3.21
N SER A 45 3.18 -0.78 -2.32
CA SER A 45 2.50 -2.09 -2.31
C SER A 45 1.02 -1.97 -1.96
N SER A 46 0.65 -1.00 -1.11
CA SER A 46 -0.75 -0.67 -0.84
C SER A 46 -1.43 -0.11 -2.10
N MET A 47 -0.77 0.77 -2.84
CA MET A 47 -1.28 1.32 -4.11
C MET A 47 -1.41 0.24 -5.20
N ASP A 48 -0.42 -0.65 -5.33
CA ASP A 48 -0.49 -1.82 -6.21
C ASP A 48 -1.74 -2.67 -5.90
N THR A 49 -1.96 -2.94 -4.61
CA THR A 49 -3.13 -3.71 -4.17
C THR A 49 -4.45 -2.98 -4.43
N MET A 50 -4.50 -1.65 -4.26
CA MET A 50 -5.68 -0.86 -4.63
C MET A 50 -5.95 -0.94 -6.15
N ASN A 51 -4.91 -0.93 -6.97
CA ASN A 51 -5.03 -1.08 -8.42
C ASN A 51 -5.50 -2.51 -8.79
N LEU A 52 -4.99 -3.55 -8.14
CA LEU A 52 -5.46 -4.93 -8.30
C LEU A 52 -6.96 -5.04 -7.97
N LEU A 53 -7.36 -4.53 -6.81
CA LEU A 53 -8.76 -4.53 -6.36
C LEU A 53 -9.66 -3.78 -7.34
N TYR A 54 -9.23 -2.62 -7.84
CA TYR A 54 -10.02 -1.88 -8.84
C TYR A 54 -10.14 -2.64 -10.16
N LEU A 55 -9.04 -3.23 -10.67
CA LEU A 55 -9.08 -4.07 -11.87
C LEU A 55 -9.96 -5.31 -11.67
N SER A 56 -10.03 -5.85 -10.45
CA SER A 56 -10.89 -6.98 -10.11
C SER A 56 -12.37 -6.65 -10.29
N LEU A 57 -12.79 -5.43 -9.93
CA LEU A 57 -14.15 -4.95 -10.18
C LEU A 57 -14.43 -4.82 -11.68
N LEU A 58 -13.50 -4.23 -12.43
CA LEU A 58 -13.64 -4.04 -13.88
C LEU A 58 -13.70 -5.36 -14.66
N SER A 59 -12.94 -6.37 -14.20
CA SER A 59 -12.86 -7.69 -14.84
C SER A 59 -13.86 -8.70 -14.28
N GLN A 60 -14.64 -8.33 -13.26
CA GLN A 60 -15.57 -9.22 -12.54
C GLN A 60 -14.88 -10.48 -11.99
N ARG A 61 -13.68 -10.31 -11.45
CA ARG A 61 -12.84 -11.40 -10.91
C ARG A 61 -12.66 -11.22 -9.42
N VAL A 62 -12.66 -12.31 -8.66
CA VAL A 62 -12.37 -12.28 -7.22
C VAL A 62 -10.87 -12.02 -7.01
N PRO A 63 -10.47 -10.90 -6.38
CA PRO A 63 -9.07 -10.62 -6.08
C PRO A 63 -8.55 -11.58 -5.02
N VAL A 64 -7.34 -12.10 -5.24
CA VAL A 64 -6.55 -12.86 -4.26
C VAL A 64 -5.33 -12.03 -3.91
N LEU A 65 -5.32 -11.52 -2.68
CA LEU A 65 -4.33 -10.56 -2.20
C LEU A 65 -3.08 -11.28 -1.69
N PRO A 66 -1.88 -10.85 -2.10
CA PRO A 66 -0.63 -11.31 -1.53
C PRO A 66 -0.39 -10.66 -0.16
N PHE A 67 0.48 -11.29 0.63
CA PHE A 67 1.05 -10.63 1.80
C PHE A 67 2.00 -9.50 1.41
N PHE A 68 2.25 -8.59 2.34
CA PHE A 68 3.32 -7.61 2.20
C PHE A 68 4.68 -8.28 2.39
N THR A 69 5.60 -8.01 1.46
CA THR A 69 6.98 -8.46 1.55
C THR A 69 7.86 -7.38 2.21
N PRO A 70 8.81 -7.76 3.09
CA PRO A 70 9.60 -6.82 3.89
C PRO A 70 10.77 -6.24 3.09
N THR A 71 10.49 -5.52 2.01
CA THR A 71 11.51 -4.90 1.14
C THR A 71 12.22 -3.72 1.82
N HIS A 72 11.46 -2.93 2.59
CA HIS A 72 11.93 -1.72 3.28
C HIS A 72 11.80 -1.81 4.81
N VAL A 73 11.31 -2.93 5.34
CA VAL A 73 11.19 -3.20 6.77
C VAL A 73 12.22 -4.25 7.14
N LYS A 74 13.32 -3.81 7.76
CA LYS A 74 14.45 -4.69 8.06
C LYS A 74 14.06 -5.77 9.06
N HIS A 75 14.57 -6.98 8.85
CA HIS A 75 14.40 -8.13 9.75
C HIS A 75 12.93 -8.51 10.04
N ALA A 76 11.99 -8.12 9.18
CA ALA A 76 10.59 -8.54 9.30
C ALA A 76 10.31 -9.83 8.52
N SER A 77 9.33 -10.62 8.98
CA SER A 77 8.68 -11.65 8.17
C SER A 77 7.70 -11.00 7.19
N THR A 78 7.02 -11.79 6.36
CA THR A 78 5.83 -11.31 5.65
C THR A 78 4.71 -11.00 6.64
N ILE A 79 3.79 -10.11 6.26
CA ILE A 79 2.57 -9.83 7.01
C ILE A 79 1.37 -9.87 6.07
N ASP A 80 0.29 -10.47 6.54
CA ASP A 80 -0.93 -10.65 5.76
C ASP A 80 -1.63 -9.32 5.54
N PHE A 81 -2.36 -9.23 4.44
CA PHE A 81 -3.08 -8.01 4.12
C PHE A 81 -4.16 -7.74 5.17
N GLY A 82 -4.84 -8.80 5.64
CA GLY A 82 -5.87 -8.74 6.69
C GLY A 82 -5.36 -8.37 8.08
N GLU A 83 -4.06 -8.55 8.35
CA GLU A 83 -3.43 -8.07 9.60
C GLU A 83 -3.18 -6.56 9.56
N VAL A 84 -3.15 -5.96 8.37
CA VAL A 84 -2.92 -4.52 8.17
C VAL A 84 -4.22 -3.77 7.93
N PHE A 85 -5.13 -4.32 7.12
CA PHE A 85 -6.36 -3.68 6.68
C PHE A 85 -7.60 -4.52 7.00
N ASP A 86 -8.72 -3.87 7.28
CA ASP A 86 -9.99 -4.53 7.56
C ASP A 86 -10.65 -5.06 6.27
N ILE A 87 -10.31 -6.31 5.91
CA ILE A 87 -10.85 -6.98 4.72
C ILE A 87 -12.38 -7.13 4.77
N PRO A 88 -13.01 -7.58 5.88
CA PRO A 88 -14.47 -7.66 5.96
C PRO A 88 -15.15 -6.32 5.66
N ARG A 89 -14.69 -5.22 6.27
CA ARG A 89 -15.21 -3.88 6.02
C ARG A 89 -15.01 -3.46 4.57
N LEU A 90 -13.82 -3.69 4.01
CA LEU A 90 -13.53 -3.37 2.61
C LEU A 90 -14.46 -4.14 1.67
N SER A 91 -14.57 -5.45 1.84
CA SER A 91 -15.38 -6.33 1.00
C SER A 91 -16.86 -5.92 1.01
N GLN A 92 -17.38 -5.57 2.18
CA GLN A 92 -18.72 -5.02 2.33
C GLN A 92 -18.88 -3.68 1.59
N ALA A 93 -17.92 -2.76 1.76
CA ALA A 93 -17.98 -1.42 1.18
C ALA A 93 -17.94 -1.42 -0.35
N ILE A 94 -17.13 -2.30 -0.95
CA ILE A 94 -17.01 -2.42 -2.42
C ILE A 94 -18.01 -3.41 -3.03
N GLY A 95 -18.76 -4.15 -2.20
CA GLY A 95 -19.74 -5.13 -2.66
C GLY A 95 -19.12 -6.32 -3.40
N HIS A 96 -17.87 -6.66 -3.11
CA HIS A 96 -17.11 -7.68 -3.83
C HIS A 96 -16.28 -8.53 -2.86
N PRO A 97 -16.29 -9.88 -2.99
CA PRO A 97 -15.48 -10.73 -2.13
C PRO A 97 -13.99 -10.45 -2.35
N VAL A 98 -13.22 -10.46 -1.27
CA VAL A 98 -11.77 -10.29 -1.29
C VAL A 98 -11.16 -11.48 -0.56
N LEU A 99 -10.23 -12.16 -1.23
CA LEU A 99 -9.51 -13.29 -0.66
C LEU A 99 -8.04 -12.92 -0.44
N GLU A 100 -7.38 -13.68 0.41
CA GLU A 100 -5.94 -13.69 0.59
C GLU A 100 -5.36 -15.03 0.17
N TRP A 101 -4.07 -15.04 -0.20
CA TRP A 101 -3.41 -16.24 -0.70
C TRP A 101 -3.47 -17.44 0.26
N TRP A 102 -3.43 -17.20 1.57
CA TRP A 102 -3.52 -18.27 2.57
C TRP A 102 -4.87 -19.00 2.57
N GLN A 103 -5.90 -18.38 2.02
CA GLN A 103 -7.22 -18.99 1.87
C GLN A 103 -7.30 -19.92 0.65
N VAL A 104 -6.40 -19.74 -0.34
CA VAL A 104 -6.40 -20.53 -1.59
C VAL A 104 -5.23 -21.51 -1.69
N LYS A 105 -4.15 -21.31 -0.92
CA LYS A 105 -2.99 -22.19 -0.86
C LYS A 105 -2.47 -22.29 0.57
N ASP A 106 -2.22 -23.52 1.01
CA ASP A 106 -1.57 -23.80 2.29
C ASP A 106 -0.14 -23.22 2.32
N ARG A 107 0.17 -22.44 3.35
CA ARG A 107 1.48 -21.81 3.56
C ARG A 107 2.58 -22.82 3.85
N ASP A 108 2.23 -23.93 4.49
CA ASP A 108 3.20 -24.93 4.91
C ASP A 108 3.50 -25.95 3.81
N SER A 109 2.66 -25.97 2.76
CA SER A 109 2.86 -26.76 1.56
C SER A 109 4.27 -26.58 1.00
N LYS A 110 4.97 -27.70 0.81
CA LYS A 110 6.26 -27.76 0.11
C LYS A 110 6.11 -27.99 -1.39
N VAL A 111 4.89 -28.19 -1.86
CA VAL A 111 4.58 -28.33 -3.29
C VAL A 111 4.77 -26.99 -3.97
N VAL A 112 5.64 -27.01 -4.99
CA VAL A 112 5.87 -25.89 -5.90
C VAL A 112 4.84 -25.96 -7.02
N ASP A 113 3.95 -24.97 -7.07
CA ASP A 113 2.91 -24.93 -8.10
C ASP A 113 3.31 -24.01 -9.25
N PRO A 114 3.18 -24.47 -10.50
CA PRO A 114 3.47 -23.64 -11.64
C PRO A 114 2.30 -22.68 -11.92
N MET A 115 2.59 -21.44 -12.33
CA MET A 115 1.56 -20.48 -12.75
C MET A 115 2.01 -19.64 -13.93
N GLY A 116 1.11 -19.38 -14.88
CA GLY A 116 1.34 -18.41 -15.95
C GLY A 116 0.88 -17.00 -15.56
N CYS A 117 1.71 -15.99 -15.78
CA CYS A 117 1.40 -14.58 -15.48
C CYS A 117 1.71 -13.66 -16.66
N TRP A 118 1.01 -12.54 -16.72
CA TRP A 118 1.40 -11.41 -17.57
C TRP A 118 2.50 -10.60 -16.91
N SER A 119 3.50 -10.23 -17.70
CA SER A 119 4.53 -9.26 -17.30
C SER A 119 4.21 -7.89 -17.89
N ILE A 120 3.69 -7.01 -17.05
CA ILE A 120 3.44 -5.60 -17.35
C ILE A 120 4.77 -4.88 -17.41
N TRP A 121 5.68 -5.14 -16.46
CA TRP A 121 6.93 -4.41 -16.32
C TRP A 121 7.81 -4.52 -17.57
N GLN A 122 7.94 -5.73 -18.15
CA GLN A 122 8.67 -5.92 -19.41
C GLN A 122 8.04 -5.18 -20.58
N ALA A 123 6.72 -5.01 -20.58
CA ALA A 123 6.00 -4.35 -21.65
C ALA A 123 6.12 -2.82 -21.57
N VAL A 124 6.10 -2.27 -20.35
CA VAL A 124 6.11 -0.81 -20.13
C VAL A 124 7.52 -0.24 -20.02
N SER A 125 8.45 -0.95 -19.36
CA SER A 125 9.80 -0.47 -19.10
C SER A 125 10.66 -0.43 -20.36
N SER A 126 11.31 0.71 -20.63
CA SER A 126 12.31 0.79 -21.70
C SER A 126 13.61 0.08 -21.34
N GLN A 127 13.97 0.08 -20.05
CA GLN A 127 15.28 -0.37 -19.56
C GLN A 127 15.25 -1.82 -19.07
N ASN A 128 14.18 -2.24 -18.40
CA ASN A 128 14.08 -3.58 -17.83
C ASN A 128 13.40 -4.53 -18.82
N LYS A 129 14.11 -5.60 -19.18
CA LYS A 129 13.61 -6.66 -20.06
C LYS A 129 13.21 -7.92 -19.31
N GLU A 130 13.20 -7.87 -17.99
CA GLU A 130 12.75 -8.93 -17.10
C GLU A 130 11.46 -8.55 -16.36
N PRO A 131 10.62 -9.52 -15.94
CA PRO A 131 9.47 -9.26 -15.09
C PRO A 131 9.87 -8.53 -13.82
N HIS A 132 8.93 -7.80 -13.22
CA HIS A 132 9.18 -7.16 -11.94
C HIS A 132 9.50 -8.21 -10.87
N PHE A 133 10.66 -8.08 -10.23
CA PHE A 133 11.08 -9.02 -9.20
C PHE A 133 10.39 -8.71 -7.87
N THR A 134 9.88 -9.76 -7.24
CA THR A 134 9.46 -9.76 -5.83
C THR A 134 9.60 -11.17 -5.28
N SER A 135 9.81 -11.27 -3.96
CA SER A 135 9.92 -12.55 -3.26
C SER A 135 8.57 -13.21 -2.95
N GLY A 136 7.46 -12.53 -3.27
CA GLY A 136 6.09 -12.99 -2.99
C GLY A 136 5.83 -14.41 -3.49
N PRO A 137 5.91 -14.65 -4.81
CA PRO A 137 5.66 -15.96 -5.40
C PRO A 137 6.49 -17.08 -4.77
N GLN A 138 7.79 -16.87 -4.58
CA GLN A 138 8.70 -17.88 -4.04
C GLN A 138 8.36 -18.24 -2.59
N ARG A 139 7.95 -17.26 -1.78
CA ARG A 139 7.50 -17.48 -0.40
C ARG A 139 6.20 -18.27 -0.32
N MET A 140 5.41 -18.29 -1.39
CA MET A 140 4.23 -19.14 -1.54
C MET A 140 4.52 -20.43 -2.30
N HIS A 141 5.77 -20.75 -2.60
CA HIS A 141 6.13 -21.90 -3.45
C HIS A 141 5.37 -21.87 -4.79
N LEU A 142 5.31 -20.69 -5.42
CA LEU A 142 4.78 -20.52 -6.77
C LEU A 142 5.94 -20.33 -7.75
N ASP A 143 5.93 -21.12 -8.81
CA ASP A 143 6.92 -21.07 -9.88
C ASP A 143 6.31 -20.42 -11.13
N ILE A 144 6.66 -19.16 -11.35
CA ILE A 144 5.95 -18.31 -12.31
C ILE A 144 6.61 -18.36 -13.70
N SER A 145 5.81 -18.66 -14.71
CA SER A 145 6.12 -18.49 -16.13
C SER A 145 5.51 -17.18 -16.62
N TYR A 146 6.34 -16.22 -17.01
CA TYR A 146 5.88 -14.90 -17.45
C TYR A 146 5.73 -14.81 -18.96
N THR A 147 4.63 -14.23 -19.42
CA THR A 147 4.41 -13.79 -20.80
C THR A 147 4.42 -12.28 -20.86
N VAL A 148 5.29 -11.70 -21.70
CA VAL A 148 5.35 -10.25 -21.90
C VAL A 148 4.00 -9.74 -22.40
N ALA A 149 3.41 -8.79 -21.68
CA ALA A 149 2.17 -8.16 -22.11
C ALA A 149 2.37 -7.35 -23.40
N PRO A 150 1.35 -7.17 -24.25
CA PRO A 150 1.49 -6.37 -25.46
C PRO A 150 1.78 -4.89 -25.17
N THR A 151 2.58 -4.22 -26.00
CA THR A 151 2.95 -2.81 -25.78
C THR A 151 1.79 -1.82 -25.87
N TRP A 152 0.65 -2.20 -26.44
CA TRP A 152 -0.57 -1.37 -26.47
C TRP A 152 -1.19 -1.18 -25.08
N ILE A 153 -0.72 -1.89 -24.05
CA ILE A 153 -1.13 -1.62 -22.66
C ILE A 153 -0.57 -0.31 -22.12
N LYS A 154 0.49 0.24 -22.72
CA LYS A 154 1.11 1.49 -22.27
C LYS A 154 0.09 2.62 -22.24
N LEU A 155 0.13 3.43 -21.18
CA LEU A 155 -0.70 4.63 -21.08
C LEU A 155 -0.31 5.65 -22.14
N LEU A 156 1.00 5.91 -22.25
CA LEU A 156 1.62 6.86 -23.18
C LEU A 156 2.72 6.15 -23.99
N PRO A 157 2.97 6.58 -25.24
CA PRO A 157 4.13 6.09 -25.99
C PRO A 157 5.44 6.54 -25.35
N GLY A 158 6.54 5.83 -25.64
CA GLY A 158 7.88 6.19 -25.17
C GLY A 158 8.31 5.49 -23.88
N ASP A 159 9.18 6.17 -23.13
CA ASP A 159 9.80 5.69 -21.89
C ASP A 159 9.00 6.11 -20.66
N GLU A 160 7.77 5.59 -20.57
CA GLU A 160 6.84 5.85 -19.47
C GLU A 160 6.38 4.50 -18.89
N PRO A 161 6.60 4.21 -17.59
CA PRO A 161 6.29 2.91 -16.99
C PRO A 161 4.80 2.65 -16.76
N HIS A 162 3.90 3.59 -17.08
CA HIS A 162 2.48 3.42 -16.76
C HIS A 162 1.72 2.56 -17.79
N ALA A 163 0.85 1.67 -17.27
CA ALA A 163 -0.10 0.90 -18.06
C ALA A 163 -1.55 1.36 -17.82
N ARG A 164 -2.42 1.12 -18.81
CA ARG A 164 -3.83 1.53 -18.79
C ARG A 164 -4.73 0.43 -18.22
N PHE A 165 -5.61 0.76 -17.26
CA PHE A 165 -6.55 -0.23 -16.68
C PHE A 165 -7.43 -0.90 -17.72
N THR A 166 -8.06 -0.13 -18.61
CA THR A 166 -8.94 -0.70 -19.66
C THR A 166 -8.19 -1.65 -20.59
N SER A 167 -6.92 -1.39 -20.83
CA SER A 167 -6.06 -2.28 -21.63
C SER A 167 -5.76 -3.60 -20.90
N LEU A 168 -5.38 -3.54 -19.62
CA LEU A 168 -5.15 -4.75 -18.82
C LEU A 168 -6.44 -5.55 -18.61
N MET A 169 -7.55 -4.87 -18.40
CA MET A 169 -8.87 -5.49 -18.30
C MET A 169 -9.15 -6.36 -19.53
N ALA A 170 -8.81 -5.89 -20.74
CA ALA A 170 -8.99 -6.68 -21.96
C ALA A 170 -8.18 -8.00 -21.93
N LEU A 171 -6.96 -8.00 -21.37
CA LEU A 171 -6.14 -9.21 -21.22
C LEU A 171 -6.74 -10.24 -20.26
N THR A 172 -7.72 -9.85 -19.44
CA THR A 172 -8.42 -10.76 -18.54
C THR A 172 -9.56 -11.54 -19.23
N PHE A 173 -9.95 -11.14 -20.45
CA PHE A 173 -11.03 -11.78 -21.20
C PHE A 173 -10.49 -12.76 -22.27
N PRO A 174 -11.19 -13.89 -22.54
CA PRO A 174 -10.66 -14.96 -23.39
C PRO A 174 -10.24 -14.54 -24.81
N GLU A 175 -11.04 -13.69 -25.47
CA GLU A 175 -10.77 -13.25 -26.84
C GLU A 175 -9.45 -12.48 -26.92
N MET A 176 -9.32 -11.43 -26.11
CA MET A 176 -8.13 -10.59 -26.14
C MET A 176 -6.91 -11.27 -25.52
N ARG A 177 -7.08 -12.12 -24.51
CA ARG A 177 -5.99 -12.97 -24.02
C ARG A 177 -5.46 -13.82 -25.17
N LYS A 178 -6.31 -14.61 -25.84
CA LYS A 178 -5.90 -15.51 -26.93
C LYS A 178 -5.18 -14.80 -28.06
N LYS A 179 -5.67 -13.62 -28.47
CA LYS A 179 -5.04 -12.80 -29.53
C LYS A 179 -3.69 -12.20 -29.10
N SER A 180 -3.48 -12.02 -27.81
CA SER A 180 -2.28 -11.39 -27.24
C SER A 180 -1.22 -12.39 -26.78
N LEU A 181 -1.58 -13.67 -26.70
CA LEU A 181 -0.67 -14.72 -26.24
C LEU A 181 0.58 -14.79 -27.12
N ARG A 182 1.71 -14.89 -26.45
CA ARG A 182 3.03 -15.14 -27.02
C ARG A 182 3.64 -16.31 -26.26
N THR A 183 4.76 -16.81 -26.75
CA THR A 183 5.53 -17.85 -26.04
C THR A 183 5.95 -17.32 -24.66
N PRO A 184 5.52 -17.96 -23.56
CA PRO A 184 5.95 -17.61 -22.21
C PRO A 184 7.44 -17.91 -22.00
N ALA A 185 8.10 -17.18 -21.12
CA ALA A 185 9.41 -17.57 -20.59
C ALA A 185 9.29 -18.84 -19.74
N LYS A 186 10.33 -19.68 -19.71
CA LYS A 186 10.38 -20.81 -18.78
C LYS A 186 10.33 -20.31 -17.34
N SER A 187 9.54 -20.96 -16.50
CA SER A 187 9.56 -20.74 -15.06
C SER A 187 10.91 -21.19 -14.47
N PRO A 188 11.43 -20.52 -13.43
CA PRO A 188 12.79 -20.73 -12.95
C PRO A 188 13.05 -22.08 -12.26
N ILE A 189 12.04 -22.76 -11.71
CA ILE A 189 12.22 -24.00 -10.94
C ILE A 189 11.84 -25.24 -11.74
N LEU A 190 10.63 -25.25 -12.31
CA LEU A 190 10.04 -26.38 -13.03
C LEU A 190 10.30 -26.33 -14.54
N GLU A 191 10.91 -25.24 -15.03
CA GLU A 191 11.19 -24.99 -16.45
C GLU A 191 9.97 -25.05 -17.38
N GLN A 192 8.78 -24.75 -16.85
CA GLN A 192 7.53 -24.82 -17.61
C GLN A 192 7.26 -23.52 -18.34
N GLN A 193 6.66 -23.61 -19.54
CA GLN A 193 6.15 -22.46 -20.28
C GLN A 193 4.63 -22.45 -20.20
N LEU A 194 4.10 -21.74 -19.21
CA LEU A 194 2.66 -21.64 -18.99
C LEU A 194 2.14 -20.29 -19.47
N PRO A 195 1.12 -20.27 -20.36
CA PRO A 195 0.45 -19.02 -20.69
C PRO A 195 -0.30 -18.48 -19.47
N PRO A 196 -0.56 -17.16 -19.39
CA PRO A 196 -1.40 -16.55 -18.37
C PRO A 196 -2.73 -17.30 -18.23
N ASP A 197 -3.05 -17.72 -17.01
CA ASP A 197 -4.18 -18.60 -16.75
C ASP A 197 -5.53 -17.88 -16.93
N ASP A 198 -6.56 -18.63 -17.32
CA ASP A 198 -7.91 -18.10 -17.50
C ASP A 198 -8.69 -17.99 -16.19
N GLN A 199 -8.51 -18.95 -15.29
CA GLN A 199 -9.18 -18.99 -14.00
C GLN A 199 -8.53 -18.00 -13.03
N MET A 200 -7.20 -18.03 -12.87
CA MET A 200 -6.40 -17.14 -12.04
C MET A 200 -5.53 -16.22 -12.92
N VAL A 201 -6.06 -15.05 -13.27
CA VAL A 201 -5.25 -14.07 -14.01
C VAL A 201 -4.21 -13.47 -13.06
N CYS A 202 -2.96 -13.42 -13.51
CA CYS A 202 -1.85 -12.93 -12.71
C CYS A 202 -1.05 -11.86 -13.45
N PHE A 203 -0.62 -10.83 -12.70
CA PHE A 203 0.23 -9.74 -13.18
C PHE A 203 1.47 -9.58 -12.29
N ASP A 204 2.61 -9.20 -12.86
CA ASP A 204 3.87 -9.05 -12.10
C ASP A 204 3.91 -7.80 -11.21
N ASN A 205 3.38 -6.66 -11.66
CA ASN A 205 3.39 -5.39 -10.93
C ASN A 205 2.25 -4.49 -11.40
N MET A 206 1.45 -3.97 -10.46
CA MET A 206 0.33 -3.08 -10.73
C MET A 206 0.49 -1.70 -10.08
N TYR A 207 1.65 -1.36 -9.52
CA TYR A 207 1.90 -0.02 -8.95
C TYR A 207 1.73 1.09 -10.01
N TRP A 208 2.25 0.87 -11.22
CA TRP A 208 2.25 1.84 -12.32
C TRP A 208 0.97 1.80 -13.18
N MET A 209 -0.19 1.80 -12.54
CA MET A 209 -1.48 1.76 -13.24
C MET A 209 -2.17 3.12 -13.25
N ALA A 210 -2.80 3.45 -14.38
CA ALA A 210 -3.59 4.65 -14.56
C ALA A 210 -4.68 4.46 -15.63
N ASN A 211 -5.61 5.39 -15.73
CA ASN A 211 -6.58 5.49 -16.81
C ASN A 211 -6.29 6.67 -17.73
N THR A 212 -6.07 7.85 -17.13
CA THR A 212 -6.00 9.12 -17.87
C THR A 212 -4.58 9.67 -17.95
N GLU A 213 -3.89 9.78 -16.82
CA GLU A 213 -2.53 10.31 -16.76
C GLU A 213 -1.63 9.55 -15.77
N ALA A 214 -0.32 9.69 -15.95
CA ALA A 214 0.68 9.08 -15.07
C ALA A 214 0.50 9.60 -13.63
N HIS A 215 0.82 8.77 -12.65
CA HIS A 215 0.73 9.11 -11.23
C HIS A 215 -0.69 9.54 -10.79
N GLU A 216 -1.72 8.88 -11.32
CA GLU A 216 -3.13 9.27 -11.13
C GLU A 216 -3.52 9.45 -9.64
N PHE A 217 -2.90 8.72 -8.70
CA PHE A 217 -3.12 8.88 -7.24
C PHE A 217 -2.86 10.30 -6.69
N PHE A 218 -2.10 11.14 -7.39
CA PHE A 218 -1.89 12.53 -6.98
C PHE A 218 -3.08 13.44 -7.31
N HIS A 219 -4.07 12.93 -8.04
CA HIS A 219 -5.23 13.65 -8.53
C HIS A 219 -6.52 13.15 -7.85
N ASP A 220 -7.51 14.03 -7.71
CA ASP A 220 -8.77 13.77 -7.03
C ASP A 220 -9.71 12.81 -7.78
N TYR A 221 -9.44 12.62 -9.07
CA TYR A 221 -10.15 11.70 -9.94
C TYR A 221 -9.52 10.30 -10.00
N SER A 222 -8.48 10.02 -9.22
CA SER A 222 -7.86 8.69 -9.13
C SER A 222 -8.88 7.59 -8.91
N THR A 223 -9.07 6.76 -9.92
CA THR A 223 -10.12 5.73 -9.91
C THR A 223 -9.90 4.66 -8.84
N ALA A 224 -8.68 4.11 -8.75
CA ALA A 224 -8.34 3.15 -7.72
C ALA A 224 -8.46 3.73 -6.30
N TRP A 225 -8.05 4.98 -6.08
CA TRP A 225 -8.26 5.64 -4.79
C TRP A 225 -9.75 5.80 -4.46
N ARG A 226 -10.54 6.34 -5.38
CA ARG A 226 -11.95 6.68 -5.11
C ARG A 226 -12.81 5.46 -4.82
N PHE A 227 -12.63 4.38 -5.58
CA PHE A 227 -13.46 3.18 -5.45
C PHE A 227 -12.92 2.21 -4.39
N ILE A 228 -11.60 2.17 -4.20
CA ILE A 228 -10.96 1.21 -3.27
C ILE A 228 -10.29 1.93 -2.10
N GLY A 229 -9.30 2.78 -2.38
CA GLY A 229 -8.43 3.36 -1.34
C GLY A 229 -9.18 4.12 -0.24
N ALA A 230 -10.23 4.85 -0.59
CA ALA A 230 -11.08 5.56 0.37
C ALA A 230 -11.83 4.62 1.34
N ASN A 231 -12.03 3.34 0.98
CA ASN A 231 -12.66 2.32 1.80
C ASN A 231 -11.65 1.38 2.49
N LEU A 232 -10.35 1.52 2.22
CA LEU A 232 -9.30 0.66 2.73
C LEU A 232 -8.82 1.11 4.12
N HIS A 233 -9.66 0.88 5.13
CA HIS A 233 -9.38 1.18 6.54
C HIS A 233 -8.42 0.16 7.15
N PHE A 234 -7.65 0.61 8.15
CA PHE A 234 -6.74 -0.24 8.89
C PHE A 234 -7.51 -1.30 9.69
N ALA A 235 -6.87 -2.44 9.96
CA ALA A 235 -7.43 -3.46 10.81
C ALA A 235 -7.63 -2.91 12.24
N PRO A 236 -8.69 -3.33 12.96
CA PRO A 236 -8.98 -2.81 14.30
C PRO A 236 -7.79 -2.84 15.27
N ARG A 237 -6.98 -3.90 15.22
CA ARG A 237 -5.77 -4.03 16.03
C ARG A 237 -4.73 -2.92 15.75
N VAL A 238 -4.56 -2.53 14.50
CA VAL A 238 -3.64 -1.46 14.11
C VAL A 238 -4.17 -0.11 14.61
N GLU A 239 -5.48 0.13 14.48
CA GLU A 239 -6.14 1.35 14.99
C GLU A 239 -6.06 1.44 16.53
N GLU A 240 -6.26 0.32 17.24
CA GLU A 240 -6.13 0.24 18.70
C GLU A 240 -4.71 0.58 19.17
N LEU A 241 -3.69 0.04 18.50
CA LEU A 241 -2.30 0.37 18.80
C LEU A 241 -2.00 1.83 18.48
N ALA A 242 -2.49 2.37 17.36
CA ALA A 242 -2.37 3.79 17.05
C ALA A 242 -2.96 4.68 18.15
N HIS A 243 -4.14 4.35 18.66
CA HIS A 243 -4.76 5.05 19.79
C HIS A 243 -3.94 4.95 21.07
N GLN A 244 -3.38 3.78 21.37
CA GLN A 244 -2.50 3.61 22.53
C GLN A 244 -1.26 4.51 22.44
N TYR A 245 -0.60 4.56 21.29
CA TYR A 245 0.61 5.36 21.10
C TYR A 245 0.32 6.86 21.13
N LEU A 246 -0.82 7.29 20.58
CA LEU A 246 -1.29 8.67 20.70
C LEU A 246 -1.57 9.07 22.15
N ARG A 247 -2.16 8.16 22.94
CA ARG A 247 -2.41 8.39 24.37
C ARG A 247 -1.14 8.62 25.14
N GLU A 248 -0.14 7.76 24.93
CA GLU A 248 1.16 7.91 25.55
C GLU A 248 1.82 9.23 25.16
N ALA A 249 1.85 9.52 23.85
CA ALA A 249 2.46 10.74 23.31
C ALA A 249 1.81 12.02 23.88
N PHE A 250 0.48 12.02 24.07
CA PHE A 250 -0.27 13.15 24.62
C PHE A 250 -0.42 13.11 26.15
N THR A 251 0.14 12.12 26.83
CA THR A 251 0.04 11.92 28.28
C THR A 251 -1.43 11.84 28.75
N LEU A 252 -2.24 11.08 28.00
CA LEU A 252 -3.65 10.86 28.26
C LEU A 252 -3.86 9.55 29.04
N GLY A 253 -4.90 9.52 29.87
CA GLY A 253 -5.35 8.31 30.54
C GLY A 253 -5.95 7.29 29.56
N PRO A 254 -6.10 6.01 29.97
CA PRO A 254 -6.58 4.94 29.09
C PRO A 254 -7.97 5.18 28.46
N SER A 255 -8.83 5.94 29.15
CA SER A 255 -10.21 6.22 28.74
C SER A 255 -10.45 7.66 28.32
N ASP A 256 -9.44 8.53 28.38
CA ASP A 256 -9.58 9.92 27.97
C ASP A 256 -9.89 10.00 26.46
N PRO A 257 -10.68 10.95 25.95
CA PRO A 257 -10.81 11.12 24.51
C PRO A 257 -9.47 11.60 23.92
N ILE A 258 -9.08 11.06 22.76
CA ILE A 258 -7.96 11.62 21.99
C ILE A 258 -8.46 12.93 21.37
N PRO A 259 -7.84 14.09 21.66
CA PRO A 259 -8.24 15.34 21.04
C PRO A 259 -7.93 15.32 19.54
N PRO A 260 -8.59 16.15 18.71
CA PRO A 260 -8.16 16.39 17.34
C PRO A 260 -6.68 16.78 17.31
N TYR A 261 -5.96 16.27 16.32
CA TYR A 261 -4.53 16.54 16.14
C TYR A 261 -4.17 16.66 14.66
N ILE A 262 -3.00 17.26 14.41
CA ILE A 262 -2.37 17.33 13.09
C ILE A 262 -1.19 16.37 13.09
N THR A 263 -1.03 15.57 12.03
CA THR A 263 0.19 14.79 11.84
C THR A 263 1.15 15.49 10.90
N ILE A 264 2.43 15.44 11.22
CA ILE A 264 3.52 15.75 10.32
C ILE A 264 4.20 14.44 9.92
N HIS A 265 4.37 14.22 8.63
CA HIS A 265 5.21 13.15 8.11
C HIS A 265 6.39 13.75 7.35
N VAL A 266 7.60 13.55 7.89
CA VAL A 266 8.85 14.03 7.31
C VAL A 266 9.65 12.83 6.79
N ARG A 267 9.81 12.73 5.47
CA ARG A 267 10.69 11.74 4.82
C ARG A 267 12.06 12.34 4.60
N HIS A 268 13.05 11.97 5.42
CA HIS A 268 14.36 12.63 5.46
C HIS A 268 15.51 11.70 5.04
N ASN A 269 15.50 10.42 5.40
CA ASN A 269 16.74 9.62 5.30
C ASN A 269 16.95 8.96 3.94
N ASP A 270 15.96 8.28 3.37
CA ASP A 270 16.13 7.56 2.09
C ASP A 270 16.08 8.49 0.86
N PHE A 271 15.40 9.63 0.98
CA PHE A 271 15.26 10.64 -0.07
C PHE A 271 16.56 11.41 -0.36
N LYS A 272 17.60 11.27 0.49
CA LYS A 272 18.89 11.96 0.28
C LYS A 272 19.54 11.59 -1.05
N ASN A 273 19.26 10.40 -1.56
CA ASN A 273 19.78 9.91 -2.84
C ASN A 273 19.15 10.64 -4.05
N TRP A 274 18.09 11.41 -3.84
CA TRP A 274 17.40 12.18 -4.89
C TRP A 274 17.83 13.65 -4.88
N CYS A 275 18.62 14.05 -3.89
CA CYS A 275 19.16 15.40 -3.80
C CYS A 275 20.15 15.68 -4.94
N ARG A 276 19.93 16.78 -5.66
CA ARG A 276 20.82 17.30 -6.70
C ARG A 276 21.62 18.53 -6.26
N VAL A 277 21.47 18.90 -4.99
CA VAL A 277 22.11 20.01 -4.27
C VAL A 277 22.68 19.45 -2.94
N PRO A 278 23.50 20.20 -2.18
CA PRO A 278 23.92 19.79 -0.84
C PRO A 278 22.73 19.35 0.02
N ILE A 279 22.89 18.33 0.87
CA ILE A 279 21.80 17.73 1.65
C ILE A 279 21.09 18.78 2.52
N GLU A 280 21.88 19.70 3.05
CA GLU A 280 21.49 20.82 3.91
C GLU A 280 20.60 21.83 3.17
N GLU A 281 20.73 21.92 1.85
CA GLU A 281 19.89 22.75 0.97
C GLU A 281 18.76 21.94 0.33
N CYS A 282 18.83 20.62 0.36
CA CYS A 282 17.86 19.74 -0.28
C CYS A 282 16.60 19.60 0.57
N PHE A 283 16.75 19.32 1.86
CA PHE A 283 15.61 19.06 2.73
C PHE A 283 15.01 20.35 3.27
N ALA A 284 13.67 20.35 3.37
CA ALA A 284 12.96 21.48 3.92
C ALA A 284 13.23 21.61 5.43
N PRO A 285 13.52 22.82 5.94
CA PRO A 285 13.70 23.03 7.37
C PRO A 285 12.39 22.83 8.15
N LEU A 286 12.46 22.55 9.45
CA LEU A 286 11.28 22.40 10.31
C LEU A 286 10.39 23.66 10.34
N SER A 287 10.97 24.83 10.11
CA SER A 287 10.22 26.10 9.96
C SER A 287 9.24 26.08 8.78
N ALA A 288 9.54 25.38 7.69
CA ALA A 288 8.62 25.20 6.57
C ALA A 288 7.41 24.33 7.00
N PHE A 289 7.67 23.24 7.71
CA PHE A 289 6.60 22.41 8.28
C PHE A 289 5.75 23.18 9.28
N LYS A 290 6.36 24.00 10.15
CA LYS A 290 5.64 24.85 11.10
C LYS A 290 4.67 25.81 10.40
N ARG A 291 5.14 26.49 9.35
CA ARG A 291 4.29 27.36 8.52
C ARG A 291 3.09 26.60 7.95
N ARG A 292 3.29 25.37 7.46
CA ARG A 292 2.18 24.55 6.95
C ARG A 292 1.24 24.05 8.02
N VAL A 293 1.73 23.78 9.24
CA VAL A 293 0.87 23.46 10.39
C VAL A 293 -0.04 24.65 10.69
N ASP A 294 0.50 25.87 10.68
CA ASP A 294 -0.28 27.09 10.92
C ASP A 294 -1.38 27.28 9.86
N GLU A 295 -1.07 27.03 8.59
CA GLU A 295 -2.07 27.04 7.50
C GLU A 295 -3.18 26.00 7.70
N VAL A 296 -2.82 24.78 8.12
CA VAL A 296 -3.77 23.71 8.41
C VAL A 296 -4.65 24.07 9.62
N GLN A 297 -4.07 24.63 10.68
CA GLN A 297 -4.81 25.10 11.85
C GLN A 297 -5.80 26.21 11.49
N ALA A 298 -5.37 27.18 10.69
CA ALA A 298 -6.24 28.26 10.20
C ALA A 298 -7.41 27.71 9.37
N GLU A 299 -7.14 26.80 8.41
CA GLU A 299 -8.20 26.18 7.60
C GLU A 299 -9.19 25.38 8.46
N LEU A 300 -8.71 24.64 9.46
CA LEU A 300 -9.59 23.89 10.37
C LEU A 300 -10.44 24.80 11.26
N LEU A 301 -9.89 25.93 11.69
CA LEU A 301 -10.64 26.93 12.44
C LEU A 301 -11.71 27.58 11.54
N ASP A 302 -11.33 28.02 10.34
CA ASP A 302 -12.22 28.75 9.44
C ASP A 302 -13.33 27.85 8.87
N ALA A 303 -12.98 26.65 8.43
CA ALA A 303 -13.92 25.75 7.75
C ALA A 303 -14.76 24.90 8.72
N LYS A 304 -14.25 24.63 9.93
CA LYS A 304 -14.90 23.70 10.89
C LYS A 304 -15.09 24.26 12.29
N GLY A 305 -14.59 25.45 12.60
CA GLY A 305 -14.59 25.98 13.97
C GLY A 305 -13.72 25.16 14.93
N LEU A 306 -12.75 24.40 14.41
CA LEU A 306 -11.92 23.50 15.21
C LEU A 306 -10.56 24.13 15.53
N THR A 307 -10.32 24.40 16.82
CA THR A 307 -8.98 24.75 17.31
C THR A 307 -8.19 23.46 17.60
N VAL A 308 -7.18 23.19 16.79
CA VAL A 308 -6.34 21.99 16.91
C VAL A 308 -4.93 22.37 17.35
N SER A 309 -4.56 22.08 18.59
CA SER A 309 -3.25 22.44 19.16
C SER A 309 -2.26 21.29 19.24
N ARG A 310 -2.73 20.04 19.17
CA ARG A 310 -1.86 18.85 19.25
C ARG A 310 -1.28 18.51 17.89
N VAL A 311 0.03 18.31 17.86
CA VAL A 311 0.78 17.96 16.65
C VAL A 311 1.66 16.74 16.94
N VAL A 312 1.62 15.75 16.05
CA VAL A 312 2.44 14.53 16.14
C VAL A 312 3.36 14.45 14.92
N VAL A 313 4.64 14.17 15.13
CA VAL A 313 5.63 14.03 14.07
C VAL A 313 6.02 12.56 13.92
N THR A 314 6.05 12.12 12.66
CA THR A 314 6.57 10.81 12.24
C THR A 314 7.66 11.03 11.21
N SER A 315 8.79 10.32 11.33
CA SER A 315 9.92 10.47 10.43
C SER A 315 10.83 9.24 10.47
N ASP A 316 11.60 9.04 9.40
CA ASP A 316 12.71 8.08 9.33
C ASP A 316 14.06 8.69 9.79
N GLU A 317 14.04 9.90 10.36
CA GLU A 317 15.19 10.59 10.96
C GLU A 317 15.68 9.91 12.25
N LYS A 318 17.01 9.87 12.42
CA LYS A 318 17.71 9.30 13.57
C LYS A 318 18.52 10.33 14.36
N ASN A 319 18.73 11.53 13.83
CA ASN A 319 19.48 12.58 14.49
C ASN A 319 18.71 13.10 15.71
N SER A 320 19.28 12.93 16.91
CA SER A 320 18.66 13.39 18.16
C SER A 320 18.46 14.90 18.19
N SER A 321 19.38 15.69 17.63
CA SER A 321 19.26 17.16 17.65
C SER A 321 18.08 17.65 16.80
N TRP A 322 17.74 16.90 15.74
CA TRP A 322 16.56 17.21 14.94
C TRP A 322 15.28 16.94 15.73
N TRP A 323 15.24 15.82 16.47
CA TRP A 323 14.12 15.52 17.37
C TRP A 323 14.02 16.53 18.52
N ASP A 324 15.13 17.01 19.07
CA ASP A 324 15.14 18.10 20.06
C ASP A 324 14.51 19.39 19.49
N GLU A 325 14.80 19.73 18.23
CA GLU A 325 14.19 20.87 17.54
C GLU A 325 12.68 20.66 17.32
N THR A 326 12.24 19.45 16.96
CA THR A 326 10.80 19.14 16.87
C THR A 326 10.08 19.32 18.21
N ALA A 327 10.71 18.88 19.31
CA ALA A 327 10.17 19.03 20.65
C ALA A 327 10.11 20.50 21.09
N ALA A 328 11.05 21.34 20.64
CA ALA A 328 11.04 22.78 20.90
C ALA A 328 9.83 23.51 20.30
N TYR A 329 9.21 22.96 19.24
CA TYR A 329 7.92 23.45 18.71
C TYR A 329 6.71 22.98 19.53
N GLY A 330 6.92 22.18 20.59
CA GLY A 330 5.84 21.55 21.37
C GLY A 330 5.18 20.38 20.65
N TRP A 331 5.83 19.83 19.61
CA TRP A 331 5.31 18.69 18.87
C TRP A 331 5.70 17.38 19.54
N HIS A 332 4.83 16.38 19.41
CA HIS A 332 5.00 15.07 20.02
C HIS A 332 5.57 14.10 19.01
N HIS A 333 6.47 13.20 19.44
CA HIS A 333 6.91 12.05 18.65
C HIS A 333 6.42 10.75 19.28
N LEU A 334 6.41 9.67 18.51
CA LEU A 334 5.99 8.35 18.98
C LEU A 334 7.21 7.56 19.48
N ASN A 335 7.06 6.90 20.62
CA ASN A 335 8.13 6.08 21.18
C ASN A 335 8.07 4.66 20.63
N HIS A 336 8.90 4.37 19.62
CA HIS A 336 8.96 3.05 18.99
C HIS A 336 10.05 2.10 19.51
N THR A 337 10.71 2.43 20.64
CA THR A 337 11.88 1.68 21.12
C THR A 337 11.64 0.17 21.27
N LEU A 338 10.46 -0.23 21.79
CA LEU A 338 10.12 -1.64 22.04
C LEU A 338 9.03 -2.18 21.10
N THR A 339 8.51 -1.37 20.18
CA THR A 339 7.35 -1.74 19.35
C THR A 339 7.65 -2.96 18.46
N GLY A 340 8.81 -2.95 17.80
CA GLY A 340 9.21 -4.05 16.91
C GLY A 340 9.39 -5.37 17.65
N GLU A 341 9.95 -5.33 18.87
CA GLU A 341 10.12 -6.51 19.73
C GLU A 341 8.78 -7.01 20.29
N THR A 342 7.87 -6.09 20.63
CA THR A 342 6.59 -6.42 21.27
C THR A 342 5.56 -6.94 20.28
N TYR A 343 5.44 -6.31 19.10
CA TYR A 343 4.36 -6.57 18.15
C TYR A 343 4.86 -7.13 16.81
N GLY A 344 6.16 -7.02 16.53
CA GLY A 344 6.77 -7.38 15.25
C GLY A 344 7.22 -6.15 14.46
N ASN A 345 8.25 -6.33 13.64
CA ASN A 345 8.97 -5.24 12.97
C ASN A 345 8.14 -4.41 11.97
N TRP A 346 6.96 -4.88 11.56
CA TRP A 346 6.01 -4.10 10.75
C TRP A 346 5.30 -3.01 11.56
N TYR A 347 5.02 -3.27 12.83
CA TYR A 347 4.09 -2.44 13.60
C TYR A 347 4.52 -0.99 13.84
N PRO A 348 5.81 -0.63 13.98
CA PRO A 348 6.18 0.79 14.01
C PRO A 348 5.63 1.57 12.81
N LEU A 349 5.84 1.03 11.60
CA LEU A 349 5.36 1.65 10.37
C LEU A 349 3.84 1.66 10.27
N LEU A 350 3.17 0.57 10.68
CA LEU A 350 1.71 0.47 10.59
C LEU A 350 1.02 1.43 11.58
N ILE A 351 1.56 1.56 12.78
CA ILE A 351 1.10 2.50 13.79
C ILE A 351 1.26 3.93 13.28
N ASP A 352 2.44 4.28 12.76
CA ASP A 352 2.68 5.60 12.14
C ASP A 352 1.68 5.88 11.01
N ALA A 353 1.49 4.92 10.09
CA ALA A 353 0.58 5.10 8.95
C ALA A 353 -0.88 5.28 9.39
N ALA A 354 -1.32 4.57 10.44
CA ALA A 354 -2.66 4.74 11.01
C ALA A 354 -2.82 6.11 11.69
N ILE A 355 -1.84 6.54 12.49
CA ILE A 355 -1.84 7.85 13.14
C ILE A 355 -1.86 8.98 12.12
N GLN A 356 -1.03 8.89 11.07
CA GLN A 356 -1.00 9.84 9.96
C GLN A 356 -2.34 9.97 9.23
N SER A 357 -3.13 8.91 9.21
CA SER A 357 -4.40 8.84 8.48
C SER A 357 -5.61 9.26 9.31
N ALA A 358 -5.50 9.22 10.65
CA ALA A 358 -6.59 9.51 11.58
C ALA A 358 -6.59 10.96 12.10
N GLY A 359 -5.55 11.75 11.82
CA GLY A 359 -5.49 13.17 12.21
C GLY A 359 -6.54 14.03 11.51
N MET A 360 -6.95 15.13 12.15
CA MET A 360 -7.84 16.14 11.56
C MET A 360 -7.10 17.02 10.55
N GLY A 361 -5.76 16.98 10.55
CA GLY A 361 -4.96 17.54 9.48
C GLY A 361 -3.64 16.80 9.26
N LEU A 362 -3.04 17.05 8.10
CA LEU A 362 -1.74 16.48 7.72
C LEU A 362 -0.83 17.53 7.10
N VAL A 363 0.45 17.50 7.48
CA VAL A 363 1.55 18.13 6.75
C VAL A 363 2.53 17.04 6.33
N GLY A 364 2.60 16.72 5.04
CA GLY A 364 3.46 15.66 4.52
C GLY A 364 4.61 16.16 3.64
N THR A 365 5.65 15.35 3.44
CA THR A 365 6.69 15.60 2.42
C THR A 365 6.18 15.33 1.00
N GLU A 366 6.34 16.29 0.08
CA GLU A 366 5.98 16.14 -1.34
C GLU A 366 6.70 14.94 -1.99
N LEU A 367 6.06 14.29 -2.98
CA LEU A 367 6.53 13.08 -3.67
C LEU A 367 6.63 11.80 -2.82
N SER A 368 6.48 11.87 -1.50
CA SER A 368 6.39 10.67 -0.66
C SER A 368 5.02 10.00 -0.82
N THR A 369 5.01 8.74 -1.25
CA THR A 369 3.77 7.94 -1.35
C THR A 369 3.13 7.67 0.02
N VAL A 370 3.91 7.66 1.09
CA VAL A 370 3.41 7.59 2.48
C VAL A 370 2.60 8.86 2.80
N SER A 371 3.19 10.05 2.59
CA SER A 371 2.50 11.32 2.76
C SER A 371 1.26 11.44 1.86
N LEU A 372 1.34 10.96 0.62
CA LEU A 372 0.23 11.00 -0.32
C LEU A 372 -0.97 10.17 0.19
N LEU A 373 -0.74 8.92 0.58
CA LEU A 373 -1.81 8.07 1.10
C LEU A 373 -2.40 8.64 2.39
N ALA A 374 -1.56 9.13 3.31
CA ALA A 374 -2.04 9.82 4.52
C ALA A 374 -2.92 11.03 4.16
N LYS A 375 -2.49 11.86 3.19
CA LYS A 375 -3.25 13.05 2.73
C LYS A 375 -4.63 12.64 2.23
N LEU A 376 -4.65 11.63 1.37
CA LEU A 376 -5.87 11.13 0.76
C LEU A 376 -6.83 10.58 1.84
N ARG A 377 -6.32 9.83 2.82
CA ARG A 377 -7.10 9.29 3.95
C ARG A 377 -7.62 10.38 4.88
N VAL A 378 -6.80 11.36 5.28
CA VAL A 378 -7.25 12.49 6.11
C VAL A 378 -8.41 13.23 5.43
N LYS A 379 -8.30 13.46 4.12
CA LYS A 379 -9.40 14.08 3.35
C LYS A 379 -10.64 13.20 3.28
N ALA A 380 -10.51 11.92 2.96
CA ALA A 380 -11.66 11.05 2.75
C ALA A 380 -12.33 10.61 4.05
N TRP A 381 -11.55 10.32 5.09
CA TRP A 381 -12.03 9.73 6.35
C TRP A 381 -12.40 10.78 7.38
N GLN A 382 -11.65 11.88 7.46
CA GLN A 382 -11.85 12.94 8.46
C GLN A 382 -12.42 14.24 7.86
N GLY A 383 -12.42 14.36 6.53
CA GLY A 383 -12.66 15.64 5.86
C GLY A 383 -11.64 16.70 6.30
N GLY A 384 -10.42 16.28 6.65
CA GLY A 384 -9.41 17.12 7.26
C GLY A 384 -8.62 17.99 6.28
N ALA A 385 -7.90 18.98 6.80
CA ALA A 385 -7.07 19.89 6.02
C ALA A 385 -5.67 19.33 5.82
N THR A 386 -5.08 19.51 4.63
CA THR A 386 -3.77 18.91 4.30
C THR A 386 -2.86 19.88 3.57
N ARG A 387 -1.54 19.80 3.84
CA ARG A 387 -0.49 20.49 3.09
C ARG A 387 0.66 19.53 2.77
N MET A 388 1.38 19.84 1.69
CA MET A 388 2.60 19.13 1.32
C MET A 388 3.75 20.12 1.30
N VAL A 389 4.85 19.77 1.95
CA VAL A 389 6.07 20.58 1.99
C VAL A 389 6.95 20.18 0.81
N LYS A 390 7.28 21.15 -0.03
CA LYS A 390 8.19 21.00 -1.16
C LYS A 390 9.65 20.94 -0.68
N TRP A 391 10.49 20.25 -1.45
CA TRP A 391 11.90 20.04 -1.13
C TRP A 391 12.72 19.86 -2.42
N GLY A 392 14.01 19.61 -2.28
CA GLY A 392 14.96 19.36 -3.38
C GLY A 392 15.86 20.55 -3.72
N LYS A 393 15.61 21.73 -3.12
CA LYS A 393 16.45 22.94 -3.19
C LYS A 393 16.09 23.93 -2.09
N LEU A 394 17.01 24.86 -1.81
CA LEU A 394 16.77 25.95 -0.87
C LEU A 394 15.57 26.78 -1.30
N GLY A 395 14.66 27.04 -0.37
CA GLY A 395 13.43 27.80 -0.61
C GLY A 395 12.42 27.11 -1.52
N ALA A 396 12.49 25.79 -1.71
CA ALA A 396 11.52 25.05 -2.53
C ALA A 396 10.07 25.23 -2.07
N ASP A 397 9.86 25.47 -0.77
CA ASP A 397 8.55 25.70 -0.15
C ASP A 397 8.34 27.16 0.29
N ASP A 398 9.10 28.11 -0.25
CA ASP A 398 8.84 29.54 -0.03
C ASP A 398 7.74 29.99 -1.01
N HIS A 399 6.62 30.49 -0.46
CA HIS A 399 5.44 30.92 -1.22
C HIS A 399 5.53 32.37 -1.67
#